data_AF-J3LU05-F1
#
_entry.id   AF-J3LU05-F1
#
_cell.length_a   1.000
_cell.length_b   1.000
_cell.length_c   1.000
_cell.angle_alpha   90.00
_cell.angle_beta   90.00
_cell.angle_gamma   90.00
#
_symmetry.space_group_name_H-M   'P 1'
#
loop_
_entity.id
_entity.type
_entity.pdbx_description
1 polymer ?
#
loop_
_entity_poly.entity_id
_entity_poly.type
_entity_poly.pdbx_seq_one_letter_code
_entity_poly.pdbx_strand_id
1 'polypeptide(L)'
;RGGGGAAASAACACPICLESFQDEAYLDTCFHSFCYKCICQWVKIVSTKRAEPLSSVQCPLCKTVNVSIIHGFDGESFQRHYINQDPRKRHLSHTHELISQFYSIKYITGHTSSVQQFWKQRKYLRKNIWLQTWLRQEIQALTQDENVDTIVYHIHGVIEAFMKRQEKEYTSKTTPPEKKREKFKCLLSDAARPFLLGRTERFVTEVELFLVSHLNIDAYSKVRVQRLKESTSHVSREQDVLPQDRSLEDHYLYFLGDETDCNGEI
;
A
#
# COMPACT_ATOMS: atom_id res chain seq x y z
N ARG A 1 33.02 14.01 -45.44
CA ARG A 1 33.12 12.61 -44.98
C ARG A 1 32.78 12.62 -43.50
N GLY A 2 31.53 12.30 -43.16
CA GLY A 2 31.06 12.25 -41.78
C GLY A 2 31.56 10.99 -41.07
N GLY A 3 31.73 11.08 -39.76
CA GLY A 3 32.14 9.97 -38.88
C GLY A 3 31.97 10.40 -37.43
N GLY A 4 30.71 10.56 -37.02
CA GLY A 4 30.33 10.88 -35.66
C GLY A 4 30.23 9.65 -34.76
N GLY A 5 30.56 9.89 -33.49
CA GLY A 5 29.84 9.40 -32.31
C GLY A 5 29.53 7.91 -32.20
N ALA A 6 30.38 7.18 -31.48
CA ALA A 6 30.02 5.89 -30.90
C ALA A 6 30.65 5.74 -29.51
N ALA A 7 30.11 6.46 -28.52
CA ALA A 7 30.43 6.24 -27.10
C ALA A 7 29.38 6.88 -26.18
N ALA A 8 28.10 6.49 -26.29
CA ALA A 8 27.07 6.95 -25.33
C ALA A 8 25.80 6.07 -25.25
N SER A 9 25.84 4.76 -25.52
CA SER A 9 24.59 3.95 -25.52
C SER A 9 24.65 2.61 -24.79
N ALA A 10 25.71 2.30 -24.03
CA ALA A 10 25.77 1.05 -23.24
C ALA A 10 24.93 1.09 -21.94
N ALA A 11 24.32 2.24 -21.61
CA ALA A 11 23.52 2.43 -20.40
C ALA A 11 22.03 2.05 -20.56
N CYS A 12 21.58 1.63 -21.74
CA CYS A 12 20.15 1.46 -22.04
C CYS A 12 19.69 0.01 -22.23
N ALA A 13 20.53 -0.99 -21.90
CA ALA A 13 20.21 -2.40 -22.09
C ALA A 13 20.41 -3.20 -20.80
N CYS A 14 19.54 -4.18 -20.58
CA CYS A 14 19.62 -5.09 -19.46
C CYS A 14 20.87 -5.98 -19.58
N PRO A 15 21.73 -6.07 -18.54
CA PRO A 15 22.94 -6.87 -18.60
C PRO A 15 22.72 -8.40 -18.70
N ILE A 16 21.49 -8.88 -18.49
CA ILE A 16 21.15 -10.31 -18.53
C ILE A 16 20.62 -10.71 -19.91
N CYS A 17 19.58 -10.02 -20.42
CA CYS A 17 19.00 -10.35 -21.73
C CYS A 17 19.59 -9.54 -22.89
N LEU A 18 20.39 -8.50 -22.60
CA LEU A 18 20.99 -7.58 -23.58
C LEU A 18 19.98 -6.77 -24.41
N GLU A 19 18.69 -6.82 -24.04
CA GLU A 19 17.63 -5.99 -24.64
C GLU A 19 17.31 -4.77 -23.77
N SER A 20 16.49 -3.86 -24.29
CA SER A 20 15.90 -2.76 -23.53
C SER A 20 15.12 -3.27 -22.30
N PHE A 21 15.15 -2.48 -21.22
CA PHE A 21 14.53 -2.86 -19.96
C PHE A 21 13.00 -3.06 -20.09
N GLN A 22 12.53 -4.21 -19.59
CA GLN A 22 11.11 -4.49 -19.36
C GLN A 22 10.89 -4.65 -17.85
N ASP A 23 10.02 -3.81 -17.27
CA ASP A 23 9.82 -3.70 -15.82
C ASP A 23 11.17 -3.56 -15.09
N GLU A 24 11.76 -2.38 -15.19
CA GLU A 24 13.10 -2.13 -14.66
C GLU A 24 13.14 -2.36 -13.15
N ALA A 25 14.09 -3.21 -12.73
CA ALA A 25 14.25 -3.65 -11.37
C ALA A 25 15.69 -3.42 -10.89
N TYR A 26 15.82 -3.16 -9.60
CA TYR A 26 17.06 -2.77 -8.95
C TYR A 26 17.33 -3.71 -7.78
N LEU A 27 18.59 -4.08 -7.58
CA LEU A 27 19.00 -4.75 -6.34
C LEU A 27 19.18 -3.74 -5.21
N ASP A 28 18.75 -4.08 -4.00
CA ASP A 28 18.59 -3.13 -2.89
C ASP A 28 19.87 -2.49 -2.34
N THR A 29 21.01 -3.17 -2.44
CA THR A 29 22.27 -2.72 -1.84
C THR A 29 23.16 -2.03 -2.87
N CYS A 30 23.25 -2.58 -4.08
CA CYS A 30 24.11 -2.03 -5.13
C CYS A 30 23.38 -1.19 -6.20
N PHE A 31 22.04 -1.21 -6.23
CA PHE A 31 21.21 -0.46 -7.19
C PHE A 31 21.52 -0.68 -8.68
N HIS A 32 22.21 -1.75 -9.05
CA HIS A 32 22.32 -2.15 -10.45
C HIS A 32 20.97 -2.59 -11.00
N SER A 33 20.66 -2.14 -12.22
CA SER A 33 19.38 -2.38 -12.87
C SER A 33 19.39 -3.60 -13.80
N PHE A 34 18.25 -4.27 -13.87
CA PHE A 34 17.94 -5.44 -14.72
C PHE A 34 16.46 -5.42 -15.11
N CYS A 35 16.03 -6.22 -16.08
CA CYS A 35 14.61 -6.54 -16.20
C CYS A 35 14.16 -7.37 -14.98
N TYR A 36 12.99 -7.08 -14.41
CA TYR A 36 12.47 -7.78 -13.24
C TYR A 36 12.44 -9.31 -13.42
N LYS A 37 11.95 -9.77 -14.58
CA LYS A 37 11.92 -11.20 -14.92
C LYS A 37 13.33 -11.81 -14.98
N CYS A 38 14.30 -11.09 -15.56
CA CYS A 38 15.67 -11.57 -15.70
C CYS A 38 16.36 -11.76 -14.34
N ILE A 39 16.25 -10.78 -13.44
CA ILE A 39 16.86 -10.90 -12.12
C ILE A 39 16.14 -11.94 -11.25
N CYS A 40 14.83 -12.11 -11.39
CA CYS A 40 14.09 -13.19 -10.73
C CYS A 40 14.53 -14.58 -11.20
N GLN A 41 14.73 -14.76 -12.51
CA GLN A 41 15.25 -16.02 -13.06
C GLN A 41 16.67 -16.30 -12.57
N TRP A 42 17.53 -15.28 -12.49
CA TRP A 42 18.86 -15.40 -11.92
C TRP A 42 18.81 -15.92 -10.48
N VAL A 43 18.00 -15.31 -9.61
CA VAL A 43 17.80 -15.79 -8.23
C VAL A 43 17.39 -17.25 -8.23
N LYS A 44 16.39 -17.64 -9.04
CA LYS A 44 15.92 -19.03 -9.13
C LYS A 44 17.02 -20.01 -9.53
N ILE A 45 17.87 -19.66 -10.50
CA ILE A 45 19.00 -20.50 -10.96
C ILE A 45 20.07 -20.61 -9.87
N VAL A 46 20.32 -19.54 -9.11
CA VAL A 46 21.26 -19.59 -7.99
C VAL A 46 20.68 -20.45 -6.85
N SER A 47 19.36 -20.41 -6.63
CA SER A 47 18.68 -21.25 -5.62
C SER A 47 18.86 -22.74 -5.90
N THR A 48 18.73 -23.19 -7.15
CA THR A 48 18.84 -24.63 -7.48
C THR A 48 20.23 -25.20 -7.25
N LYS A 49 21.26 -24.36 -7.09
CA LYS A 49 22.64 -24.78 -6.83
C LYS A 49 22.96 -24.92 -5.34
N ARG A 50 22.03 -24.61 -4.44
CA ARG A 50 22.22 -24.68 -2.99
C ARG A 50 21.19 -25.63 -2.36
N ALA A 51 21.61 -26.33 -1.30
CA ALA A 51 20.73 -27.22 -0.55
C ALA A 51 19.72 -26.46 0.34
N GLU A 52 20.09 -25.26 0.80
CA GLU A 52 19.27 -24.43 1.67
C GLU A 52 18.60 -23.26 0.92
N PRO A 53 17.42 -22.78 1.38
CA PRO A 53 16.77 -21.59 0.84
C PRO A 53 17.70 -20.37 0.87
N LEU A 54 17.76 -19.63 -0.24
CA LEU A 54 18.56 -18.40 -0.30
C LEU A 54 17.88 -17.30 0.51
N SER A 55 18.58 -16.77 1.51
CA SER A 55 18.18 -15.55 2.21
C SER A 55 18.68 -14.27 1.51
N SER A 56 19.57 -14.41 0.53
CA SER A 56 20.22 -13.32 -0.21
C SER A 56 20.77 -13.80 -1.55
N VAL A 57 21.07 -12.89 -2.48
CA VAL A 57 21.68 -13.19 -3.78
C VAL A 57 22.86 -12.26 -4.05
N GLN A 58 23.88 -12.77 -4.73
CA GLN A 58 24.95 -11.94 -5.27
C GLN A 58 24.53 -11.31 -6.60
N CYS A 59 24.80 -10.01 -6.75
CA CYS A 59 24.58 -9.27 -7.98
C CYS A 59 25.36 -9.91 -9.14
N PRO A 60 24.74 -10.14 -10.31
CA PRO A 60 25.43 -10.66 -11.50
C PRO A 60 26.64 -9.81 -11.91
N LEU A 61 26.53 -8.48 -11.77
CA LEU A 61 27.53 -7.51 -12.18
C LEU A 61 28.68 -7.35 -11.17
N CYS A 62 28.37 -6.91 -9.96
CA CYS A 62 29.38 -6.50 -8.97
C CYS A 62 29.59 -7.51 -7.84
N LYS A 63 28.83 -8.61 -7.81
CA LYS A 63 28.86 -9.65 -6.77
C LYS A 63 28.47 -9.20 -5.36
N THR A 64 28.08 -7.93 -5.17
CA THR A 64 27.51 -7.43 -3.90
C THR A 64 26.32 -8.31 -3.48
N VAL A 65 26.23 -8.63 -2.19
CA VAL A 65 25.12 -9.38 -1.61
C VAL A 65 23.92 -8.45 -1.44
N ASN A 66 22.75 -8.91 -1.83
CA ASN A 66 21.48 -8.18 -1.77
C ASN A 66 20.42 -9.09 -1.14
N VAL A 67 19.47 -8.51 -0.40
CA VAL A 67 18.42 -9.28 0.29
C VAL A 67 17.04 -9.11 -0.36
N SER A 68 16.90 -8.13 -1.26
CA SER A 68 15.67 -7.86 -1.99
C SER A 68 15.89 -7.26 -3.38
N ILE A 69 14.84 -7.34 -4.20
CA ILE A 69 14.71 -6.75 -5.54
C ILE A 69 13.61 -5.70 -5.48
N ILE A 70 13.90 -4.49 -5.93
CA ILE A 70 12.97 -3.35 -6.01
C ILE A 70 12.51 -3.23 -7.47
N HIS A 71 11.21 -3.17 -7.75
CA HIS A 71 10.67 -3.06 -9.12
C HIS A 71 9.30 -2.36 -9.15
N GLY A 72 8.70 -2.19 -10.34
CA GLY A 72 7.37 -1.62 -10.48
C GLY A 72 7.27 -0.17 -10.01
N PHE A 73 8.32 0.63 -10.22
CA PHE A 73 8.32 2.04 -9.86
C PHE A 73 7.44 2.85 -10.81
N ASP A 74 6.42 3.52 -10.29
CA ASP A 74 5.46 4.32 -11.06
C ASP A 74 5.65 5.84 -10.90
N GLY A 75 6.73 6.26 -10.23
CA GLY A 75 7.01 7.66 -9.87
C GLY A 75 6.62 8.01 -8.43
N GLU A 76 5.72 7.24 -7.80
CA GLU A 76 5.20 7.51 -6.45
C GLU A 76 5.47 6.35 -5.49
N SER A 77 5.44 5.11 -5.98
CA SER A 77 5.60 3.91 -5.20
C SER A 77 6.46 2.87 -5.92
N PHE A 78 6.94 1.88 -5.17
CA PHE A 78 7.66 0.72 -5.71
C PHE A 78 7.19 -0.55 -5.00
N GLN A 79 7.49 -1.70 -5.60
CA GLN A 79 7.34 -3.02 -4.99
C GLN A 79 8.72 -3.55 -4.58
N ARG A 80 8.79 -4.23 -3.43
CA ARG A 80 10.01 -4.85 -2.93
C ARG A 80 9.81 -6.35 -2.72
N HIS A 81 10.53 -7.14 -3.47
CA HIS A 81 10.55 -8.60 -3.40
C HIS A 81 11.77 -9.06 -2.63
N TYR A 82 11.58 -9.50 -1.39
CA TYR A 82 12.66 -10.08 -0.57
C TYR A 82 12.97 -11.53 -0.99
N ILE A 83 14.26 -11.84 -1.09
CA ILE A 83 14.75 -13.14 -1.60
C ILE A 83 14.46 -14.28 -0.61
N ASN A 84 14.47 -13.99 0.70
CA ASN A 84 14.21 -14.94 1.78
C ASN A 84 12.71 -15.28 1.98
N GLN A 85 11.82 -14.79 1.13
CA GLN A 85 10.40 -15.07 1.29
C GLN A 85 10.09 -16.44 0.68
N ASP A 86 9.97 -17.46 1.54
CA ASP A 86 9.21 -18.66 1.20
C ASP A 86 7.84 -18.20 0.67
N PRO A 87 7.41 -18.62 -0.53
CA PRO A 87 6.06 -18.34 -1.02
C PRO A 87 4.96 -18.71 0.00
N ARG A 88 5.24 -19.66 0.91
CA ARG A 88 4.35 -20.05 2.02
C ARG A 88 4.33 -19.05 3.20
N LYS A 89 5.34 -18.19 3.32
CA LYS A 89 5.38 -17.06 4.27
C LYS A 89 4.85 -15.76 3.66
N ARG A 90 4.40 -15.77 2.40
CA ARG A 90 3.55 -14.71 1.83
C ARG A 90 2.11 -14.83 2.32
N HIS A 91 1.88 -15.17 3.58
CA HIS A 91 0.54 -15.16 4.14
C HIS A 91 0.15 -13.76 4.60
N LEU A 92 0.41 -12.77 3.74
CA LEU A 92 -0.51 -11.64 3.69
C LEU A 92 -1.78 -12.22 3.07
N SER A 93 -2.76 -12.49 3.94
CA SER A 93 -4.08 -12.99 3.57
C SER A 93 -4.64 -12.25 2.36
N HIS A 94 -5.51 -12.91 1.60
CA HIS A 94 -6.18 -12.33 0.44
C HIS A 94 -6.81 -10.93 0.72
N THR A 95 -7.18 -10.66 1.98
CA THR A 95 -7.58 -9.33 2.46
C THR A 95 -6.53 -8.23 2.22
N HIS A 96 -5.24 -8.50 2.38
CA HIS A 96 -4.16 -7.53 2.14
C HIS A 96 -3.97 -7.24 0.65
N GLU A 97 -4.18 -8.22 -0.23
CA GLU A 97 -4.15 -8.00 -1.68
C GLU A 97 -5.26 -7.03 -2.10
N LEU A 98 -6.48 -7.25 -1.61
CA LEU A 98 -7.61 -6.36 -1.82
C LEU A 98 -7.35 -4.95 -1.29
N ILE A 99 -6.79 -4.84 -0.07
CA ILE A 99 -6.39 -3.55 0.48
C ILE A 99 -5.42 -2.85 -0.46
N SER A 100 -4.35 -3.53 -0.90
CA SER A 100 -3.38 -2.95 -1.83
C SER A 100 -4.05 -2.45 -3.12
N GLN A 101 -5.02 -3.18 -3.67
CA GLN A 101 -5.75 -2.75 -4.88
C GLN A 101 -6.54 -1.46 -4.66
N PHE A 102 -7.17 -1.26 -3.49
CA PHE A 102 -7.89 -0.01 -3.19
C PHE A 102 -6.99 1.24 -3.16
N TYR A 103 -5.67 1.08 -2.98
CA TYR A 103 -4.70 2.18 -3.03
C TYR A 103 -4.14 2.43 -4.43
N SER A 104 -4.18 1.44 -5.31
CA SER A 104 -3.79 1.57 -6.71
C SER A 104 -4.87 2.26 -7.57
N ILE A 105 -6.12 2.31 -7.08
CA ILE A 105 -7.24 2.94 -7.79
C ILE A 105 -7.14 4.48 -7.70
N LYS A 106 -6.99 5.13 -8.86
CA LYS A 106 -6.69 6.57 -9.00
C LYS A 106 -7.82 7.52 -8.58
N TYR A 107 -9.06 7.07 -8.45
CA TYR A 107 -10.14 7.96 -8.04
C TYR A 107 -11.27 7.21 -7.35
N ILE A 108 -11.53 7.57 -6.09
CA ILE A 108 -12.79 7.23 -5.45
C ILE A 108 -13.31 8.46 -4.72
N THR A 109 -14.41 9.03 -5.22
CA THR A 109 -15.06 10.22 -4.67
C THR A 109 -15.60 9.91 -3.28
N GLY A 110 -15.00 10.48 -2.23
CA GLY A 110 -15.57 10.43 -0.88
C GLY A 110 -16.70 11.45 -0.72
N HIS A 111 -17.76 11.11 0.03
CA HIS A 111 -18.81 12.07 0.37
C HIS A 111 -18.24 13.22 1.21
N THR A 112 -18.06 14.38 0.61
CA THR A 112 -17.48 15.58 1.23
C THR A 112 -18.33 16.11 2.39
N SER A 113 -19.65 15.89 2.35
CA SER A 113 -20.62 16.37 3.33
C SER A 113 -20.50 15.69 4.70
N SER A 114 -20.32 14.35 4.74
CA SER A 114 -20.17 13.60 5.99
C SER A 114 -18.89 13.96 6.72
N VAL A 115 -17.79 14.16 5.97
CA VAL A 115 -16.50 14.61 6.50
C VAL A 115 -16.64 15.98 7.14
N GLN A 116 -17.25 16.95 6.45
CA GLN A 116 -17.47 18.28 7.02
C GLN A 116 -18.30 18.24 8.31
N GLN A 117 -19.37 17.43 8.33
CA GLN A 117 -20.23 17.28 9.50
C GLN A 117 -19.49 16.65 10.69
N PHE A 118 -18.64 15.66 10.44
CA PHE A 118 -17.81 15.01 11.47
C PHE A 118 -16.90 15.99 12.22
N TRP A 119 -16.19 16.85 11.48
CA TRP A 119 -15.31 17.86 12.05
C TRP A 119 -16.09 18.96 12.78
N LYS A 120 -17.22 19.42 12.22
CA LYS A 120 -18.10 20.41 12.86
C LYS A 120 -18.69 19.88 14.17
N GLN A 121 -19.14 18.64 14.18
CA GLN A 121 -19.76 17.99 15.36
C GLN A 121 -18.74 17.41 16.35
N ARG A 122 -17.44 17.54 16.09
CA ARG A 122 -16.35 17.03 16.95
C ARG A 122 -16.45 15.53 17.24
N LYS A 123 -16.98 14.76 16.29
CA LYS A 123 -17.15 13.30 16.43
C LYS A 123 -15.82 12.55 16.58
N TYR A 124 -14.71 13.17 16.20
CA TYR A 124 -13.34 12.68 16.39
C TYR A 124 -12.92 12.49 17.86
N LEU A 125 -13.63 13.08 18.81
CA LEU A 125 -13.39 12.85 20.25
C LEU A 125 -13.89 11.47 20.72
N ARG A 126 -14.74 10.81 19.94
CA ARG A 126 -15.19 9.45 20.26
C ARG A 126 -14.07 8.47 19.98
N LYS A 127 -13.80 7.59 20.94
CA LYS A 127 -12.83 6.51 20.75
C LYS A 127 -13.30 5.55 19.66
N ASN A 128 -12.40 5.21 18.74
CA ASN A 128 -12.61 4.16 17.77
C ASN A 128 -11.72 2.96 18.15
N ILE A 129 -12.32 1.94 18.76
CA ILE A 129 -11.61 0.73 19.22
C ILE A 129 -11.00 -0.10 18.09
N TRP A 130 -11.50 0.09 16.86
CA TRP A 130 -11.05 -0.63 15.68
C TRP A 130 -9.88 0.05 14.98
N LEU A 131 -9.55 1.31 15.35
CA LEU A 131 -8.55 2.11 14.65
C LEU A 131 -7.18 1.43 14.61
N GLN A 132 -6.69 0.92 15.75
CA GLN A 132 -5.38 0.28 15.79
C GLN A 132 -5.33 -0.98 14.91
N THR A 133 -6.35 -1.84 15.00
CA THR A 133 -6.44 -3.07 14.19
C THR A 133 -6.59 -2.76 12.70
N TRP A 134 -7.38 -1.74 12.36
CA TRP A 134 -7.52 -1.27 10.99
C TRP A 134 -6.20 -0.71 10.44
N LEU A 135 -5.51 0.15 11.20
CA LEU A 135 -4.20 0.69 10.83
C LEU A 135 -3.18 -0.43 10.57
N ARG A 136 -3.18 -1.47 11.41
CA ARG A 136 -2.32 -2.64 11.24
C ARG A 136 -2.55 -3.31 9.88
N GLN A 137 -3.79 -3.66 9.53
CA GLN A 137 -4.10 -4.30 8.24
C GLN A 137 -3.69 -3.43 7.06
N GLU A 138 -3.95 -2.13 7.13
CA GLU A 138 -3.61 -1.20 6.05
C GLU A 138 -2.08 -1.06 5.89
N ILE A 139 -1.34 -0.91 6.99
CA ILE A 139 0.12 -0.77 6.93
C ILE A 139 0.77 -2.08 6.48
N GLN A 140 0.29 -3.24 6.94
CA GLN A 140 0.76 -4.55 6.47
C GLN A 140 0.57 -4.70 4.96
N ALA A 141 -0.61 -4.36 4.44
CA ALA A 141 -0.88 -4.39 2.99
C ALA A 141 0.01 -3.43 2.20
N LEU A 142 0.21 -2.21 2.70
CA LEU A 142 0.94 -1.16 1.99
C LEU A 142 2.46 -1.36 2.02
N THR A 143 3.01 -1.95 3.09
CA THR A 143 4.45 -2.19 3.25
C THR A 143 4.87 -3.59 2.82
N GLN A 144 3.91 -4.51 2.71
CA GLN A 144 4.14 -5.95 2.52
C GLN A 144 5.03 -6.55 3.62
N ASP A 145 4.94 -6.01 4.84
CA ASP A 145 5.66 -6.46 6.02
C ASP A 145 4.66 -6.96 7.08
N GLU A 146 4.98 -8.05 7.76
CA GLU A 146 4.18 -8.57 8.88
C GLU A 146 4.46 -7.76 10.15
N ASN A 147 5.71 -7.33 10.35
CA ASN A 147 6.16 -6.65 11.56
C ASN A 147 6.02 -5.12 11.42
N VAL A 148 4.81 -4.65 11.63
CA VAL A 148 4.46 -3.22 11.50
C VAL A 148 4.20 -2.53 12.84
N ASP A 149 4.37 -3.21 13.97
CA ASP A 149 3.95 -2.75 15.30
C ASP A 149 4.45 -1.35 15.62
N THR A 150 5.75 -1.11 15.43
CA THR A 150 6.38 0.18 15.70
C THR A 150 5.73 1.30 14.88
N ILE A 151 5.45 1.04 13.60
CA ILE A 151 4.83 1.99 12.67
C ILE A 151 3.38 2.26 13.09
N VAL A 152 2.62 1.19 13.40
CA VAL A 152 1.23 1.27 13.87
C VAL A 152 1.13 2.09 15.15
N TYR A 153 1.96 1.82 16.15
CA TYR A 153 1.94 2.54 17.43
C TYR A 153 2.35 4.00 17.28
N HIS A 154 3.32 4.30 16.41
CA HIS A 154 3.70 5.67 16.09
C HIS A 154 2.51 6.45 15.50
N ILE A 155 1.90 5.93 14.43
CA ILE A 155 0.78 6.58 13.73
C ILE A 155 -0.45 6.68 14.64
N HIS A 156 -0.81 5.60 15.31
CA HIS A 156 -1.92 5.58 16.27
C HIS A 156 -1.72 6.60 17.40
N GLY A 157 -0.50 6.66 17.96
CA GLY A 157 -0.13 7.62 19.00
C GLY A 157 -0.22 9.08 18.53
N VAL A 158 0.15 9.38 17.29
CA VAL A 158 -0.02 10.72 16.69
C VAL A 158 -1.49 11.10 16.61
N ILE A 159 -2.36 10.18 16.16
CA ILE A 159 -3.81 10.39 16.10
C ILE A 159 -4.37 10.63 17.51
N GLU A 160 -4.06 9.76 18.47
CA GLU A 160 -4.55 9.92 19.85
C GLU A 160 -4.06 11.21 20.52
N ALA A 161 -2.78 11.55 20.36
CA ALA A 161 -2.20 12.76 20.93
C ALA A 161 -2.86 14.01 20.34
N PHE A 162 -3.16 14.00 19.04
CA PHE A 162 -3.92 15.06 18.41
C PHE A 162 -5.33 15.17 19.03
N MET A 163 -6.08 14.07 19.14
CA MET A 163 -7.43 14.09 19.71
C MET A 163 -7.44 14.56 21.18
N LYS A 164 -6.51 14.08 22.01
CA LYS A 164 -6.35 14.51 23.41
C LYS A 164 -6.00 16.00 23.54
N ARG A 165 -5.16 16.54 22.63
CA ARG A 165 -4.84 17.97 22.63
C ARG A 165 -6.07 18.81 22.26
N GLN A 166 -6.89 18.34 21.33
CA GLN A 166 -8.12 19.02 20.92
C GLN A 166 -9.20 19.03 22.01
N GLU A 167 -9.25 17.99 22.84
CA GLU A 167 -10.10 17.96 24.03
C GLU A 167 -9.70 19.05 25.04
N LYS A 168 -8.40 19.26 25.27
CA LYS A 168 -7.87 20.30 26.17
C LYS A 168 -7.93 21.72 25.59
N GLU A 169 -7.90 21.88 24.27
CA GLU A 169 -7.95 23.19 23.60
C GLU A 169 -9.35 23.84 23.69
N TYR A 170 -10.37 23.08 24.13
CA TYR A 170 -11.71 23.56 24.48
C TYR A 170 -11.69 24.77 25.44
N THR A 171 -10.73 24.82 26.37
CA THR A 171 -10.72 25.83 27.45
C THR A 171 -10.10 27.17 27.06
N SER A 172 -9.38 27.28 25.93
CA SER A 172 -8.45 28.43 25.76
C SER A 172 -8.43 29.15 24.40
N LYS A 173 -9.02 28.62 23.30
CA LYS A 173 -9.26 29.35 22.02
C LYS A 173 -9.91 28.46 20.96
N THR A 174 -10.84 29.00 20.17
CA THR A 174 -11.58 28.24 19.14
C THR A 174 -10.91 28.34 17.77
N THR A 175 -10.14 27.32 17.37
CA THR A 175 -9.67 27.16 15.99
C THR A 175 -10.82 26.70 15.08
N PRO A 176 -10.94 27.21 13.83
CA PRO A 176 -11.94 26.73 12.87
C PRO A 176 -11.80 25.23 12.58
N PRO A 177 -12.90 24.49 12.34
CA PRO A 177 -12.87 23.05 12.10
C PRO A 177 -12.07 22.64 10.85
N GLU A 178 -12.07 23.49 9.82
CA GLU A 178 -11.29 23.26 8.58
C GLU A 178 -9.78 23.29 8.86
N LYS A 179 -9.33 24.29 9.61
CA LYS A 179 -7.92 24.40 10.03
C LYS A 179 -7.49 23.24 10.93
N LYS A 180 -8.40 22.72 11.76
CA LYS A 180 -8.14 21.51 12.57
C LYS A 180 -7.99 20.27 11.70
N ARG A 181 -8.88 20.12 10.71
CA ARG A 181 -8.82 19.03 9.72
C ARG A 181 -7.50 19.06 8.94
N GLU A 182 -7.11 20.23 8.41
CA GLU A 182 -5.84 20.39 7.70
C GLU A 182 -4.65 20.03 8.58
N LYS A 183 -4.62 20.55 9.82
CA LYS A 183 -3.56 20.23 10.78
C LYS A 183 -3.48 18.74 11.09
N PHE A 184 -4.63 18.06 11.23
CA PHE A 184 -4.69 16.61 11.40
C PHE A 184 -4.06 15.89 10.21
N LYS A 185 -4.44 16.26 8.98
CA LYS A 185 -3.90 15.66 7.76
C LYS A 185 -2.40 15.87 7.63
N CYS A 186 -1.90 17.08 7.88
CA CYS A 186 -0.46 17.37 7.85
C CYS A 186 0.30 16.50 8.86
N LEU A 187 -0.13 16.48 10.12
CA LEU A 187 0.54 15.68 11.16
C LEU A 187 0.55 14.18 10.84
N LEU A 188 -0.56 13.67 10.32
CA LEU A 188 -0.66 12.26 9.94
C LEU A 188 0.19 11.94 8.71
N SER A 189 0.22 12.85 7.73
CA SER A 189 1.08 12.73 6.55
C SER A 189 2.56 12.72 6.94
N ASP A 190 2.99 13.64 7.81
CA ASP A 190 4.38 13.71 8.31
C ASP A 190 4.79 12.42 9.04
N ALA A 191 3.88 11.84 9.83
CA ALA A 191 4.12 10.60 10.56
C ALA A 191 4.17 9.36 9.65
N ALA A 192 3.36 9.32 8.59
CA ALA A 192 3.21 8.14 7.72
C ALA A 192 4.15 8.17 6.50
N ARG A 193 4.56 9.34 6.03
CA ARG A 193 5.36 9.52 4.80
C ARG A 193 6.67 8.73 4.76
N PRO A 194 7.45 8.63 5.85
CA PRO A 194 8.68 7.84 5.85
C PRO A 194 8.47 6.36 5.53
N PHE A 195 7.26 5.83 5.77
CA PHE A 195 6.94 4.41 5.63
C PHE A 195 6.10 4.11 4.39
N LEU A 196 5.17 5.00 4.04
CA LEU A 196 4.18 4.76 2.97
C LEU A 196 4.51 5.50 1.66
N LEU A 197 5.46 6.44 1.68
CA LEU A 197 5.95 7.17 0.51
C LEU A 197 4.80 7.79 -0.31
N GLY A 198 4.72 7.54 -1.62
CA GLY A 198 3.65 8.08 -2.47
C GLY A 198 2.24 7.66 -2.07
N ARG A 199 2.08 6.57 -1.30
CA ARG A 199 0.76 6.09 -0.84
C ARG A 199 0.20 6.89 0.35
N THR A 200 0.99 7.81 0.91
CA THR A 200 0.68 8.54 2.15
C THR A 200 -0.59 9.38 2.06
N GLU A 201 -0.79 10.14 0.98
CA GLU A 201 -1.96 11.01 0.86
C GLU A 201 -3.27 10.22 0.78
N ARG A 202 -3.22 9.08 0.07
CA ARG A 202 -4.33 8.14 -0.01
C ARG A 202 -4.62 7.53 1.36
N PHE A 203 -3.58 7.11 2.08
CA PHE A 203 -3.70 6.56 3.43
C PHE A 203 -4.32 7.56 4.41
N VAL A 204 -3.85 8.80 4.43
CA VAL A 204 -4.40 9.89 5.27
C VAL A 204 -5.89 10.10 4.98
N THR A 205 -6.27 10.04 3.70
CA THR A 205 -7.67 10.17 3.29
C THR A 205 -8.52 9.00 3.75
N GLU A 206 -8.03 7.76 3.62
CA GLU A 206 -8.76 6.57 4.08
C GLU A 206 -8.87 6.51 5.61
N VAL A 207 -7.85 6.95 6.36
CA VAL A 207 -7.92 7.09 7.82
C VAL A 207 -9.05 8.07 8.21
N GLU A 208 -9.12 9.23 7.53
CA GLU A 208 -10.19 10.20 7.77
C GLU A 208 -11.57 9.59 7.49
N LEU A 209 -11.73 8.89 6.36
CA LEU A 209 -13.01 8.28 5.98
C LEU A 209 -13.41 7.14 6.92
N PHE A 210 -12.46 6.33 7.38
CA PHE A 210 -12.71 5.29 8.37
C PHE A 210 -13.23 5.88 9.69
N LEU A 211 -12.56 6.92 10.20
CA LEU A 211 -12.99 7.62 11.42
C LEU A 211 -14.37 8.25 11.29
N VAL A 212 -14.67 8.86 10.13
CA VAL A 212 -15.96 9.48 9.82
C VAL A 212 -17.09 8.44 9.76
N SER A 213 -16.79 7.23 9.28
CA SER A 213 -17.79 6.18 9.10
C SER A 213 -18.37 5.66 10.41
N HIS A 214 -17.57 5.65 11.50
CA HIS A 214 -17.89 4.97 12.76
C HIS A 214 -18.24 3.47 12.60
N LEU A 215 -17.83 2.86 11.49
CA LEU A 215 -18.08 1.45 11.20
C LEU A 215 -16.97 0.58 11.79
N ASN A 216 -17.28 -0.70 11.99
CA ASN A 216 -16.25 -1.71 12.16
C ASN A 216 -15.53 -1.98 10.83
N ILE A 217 -14.47 -2.78 10.87
CA ILE A 217 -13.59 -3.04 9.71
C ILE A 217 -14.38 -3.65 8.54
N ASP A 218 -15.25 -4.63 8.83
CA ASP A 218 -16.00 -5.35 7.80
C ASP A 218 -17.04 -4.47 7.10
N ALA A 219 -17.79 -3.69 7.88
CA ALA A 219 -18.77 -2.76 7.34
C ALA A 219 -18.10 -1.62 6.56
N TYR A 220 -16.95 -1.13 7.01
CA TYR A 220 -16.19 -0.13 6.25
C TYR A 220 -15.66 -0.69 4.93
N SER A 221 -15.18 -1.94 4.94
CA SER A 221 -14.69 -2.62 3.75
C SER A 221 -15.81 -2.79 2.70
N LYS A 222 -17.02 -3.14 3.12
CA LYS A 222 -18.21 -3.15 2.25
C LYS A 222 -18.50 -1.78 1.62
N VAL A 223 -18.34 -0.69 2.38
CA VAL A 223 -18.48 0.68 1.86
C VAL A 223 -17.40 1.00 0.82
N ARG A 224 -16.16 0.56 0.99
CA ARG A 224 -15.09 0.73 -0.02
C ARG A 224 -15.44 0.04 -1.33
N VAL A 225 -15.93 -1.20 -1.25
CA VAL A 225 -16.37 -1.97 -2.43
C VAL A 225 -17.53 -1.28 -3.12
N GLN A 226 -18.54 -0.82 -2.38
CA GLN A 226 -19.68 -0.09 -2.96
C GLN A 226 -19.22 1.19 -3.66
N ARG A 227 -18.33 1.97 -3.03
CA ARG A 227 -17.76 3.20 -3.60
C ARG A 227 -16.97 2.91 -4.88
N LEU A 228 -16.30 1.76 -4.95
CA LEU A 228 -15.61 1.29 -6.14
C LEU A 228 -16.61 0.95 -7.26
N LYS A 229 -17.70 0.22 -6.97
CA LYS A 229 -18.78 -0.09 -7.95
C LYS A 229 -19.41 1.16 -8.53
N GLU A 230 -19.68 2.16 -7.69
CA GLU A 230 -20.25 3.44 -8.11
C GLU A 230 -19.28 4.22 -9.00
N SER A 231 -17.97 4.09 -8.75
CA SER A 231 -16.94 4.75 -9.55
C SER A 231 -16.73 4.06 -10.90
N THR A 232 -16.79 2.72 -10.97
CA THR A 232 -16.66 1.97 -12.23
C THR A 232 -17.91 2.10 -13.10
N SER A 233 -19.11 2.09 -12.52
CA SER A 233 -20.36 2.29 -13.26
C SER A 233 -20.51 3.69 -13.86
N HIS A 234 -19.93 4.72 -13.23
CA HIS A 234 -19.87 6.06 -13.81
C HIS A 234 -18.94 6.13 -15.04
N VAL A 235 -17.88 5.32 -15.06
CA VAL A 235 -16.93 5.21 -16.19
C VAL A 235 -17.51 4.35 -17.32
N SER A 236 -18.24 3.26 -17.00
CA SER A 236 -18.89 2.41 -18.01
C SER A 236 -20.06 3.08 -18.74
N ARG A 237 -20.60 4.20 -18.23
CA ARG A 237 -21.57 5.03 -18.99
C ARG A 237 -20.92 5.90 -20.06
N GLU A 238 -19.59 6.03 -20.08
CA GLU A 238 -18.84 6.84 -21.04
C GLU A 238 -18.02 6.01 -22.05
N GLN A 239 -17.82 4.71 -21.82
CA GLN A 239 -17.09 3.84 -22.75
C GLN A 239 -17.79 2.48 -22.88
N ASP A 240 -18.58 2.34 -23.95
CA ASP A 240 -18.89 1.03 -24.52
C ASP A 240 -17.62 0.44 -25.17
N VAL A 241 -17.47 -0.89 -25.04
CA VAL A 241 -16.52 -1.83 -25.71
C VAL A 241 -15.49 -2.52 -24.77
N LEU A 242 -15.91 -3.69 -24.23
CA LEU A 242 -15.20 -4.97 -23.98
C LEU A 242 -13.95 -5.05 -23.05
N PRO A 243 -13.57 -6.26 -22.57
CA PRO A 243 -14.35 -7.39 -22.03
C PRO A 243 -14.09 -7.62 -20.52
N GLN A 244 -15.06 -8.24 -19.84
CA GLN A 244 -15.02 -8.63 -18.42
C GLN A 244 -13.81 -9.51 -18.08
N ASP A 245 -12.85 -8.93 -17.37
CA ASP A 245 -11.95 -9.68 -16.50
C ASP A 245 -12.63 -9.84 -15.13
N ARG A 246 -12.40 -10.98 -14.47
CA ARG A 246 -13.21 -11.47 -13.33
C ARG A 246 -13.40 -10.39 -12.26
N SER A 247 -14.67 -10.10 -11.95
CA SER A 247 -15.04 -9.01 -11.06
C SER A 247 -14.44 -9.21 -9.66
N LEU A 248 -13.78 -8.16 -9.15
CA LEU A 248 -13.33 -8.03 -7.76
C LEU A 248 -14.44 -8.37 -6.73
N GLU A 249 -15.69 -8.36 -7.18
CA GLU A 249 -16.89 -8.73 -6.42
C GLU A 249 -16.94 -10.20 -6.03
N ASP A 250 -16.62 -11.12 -6.95
CA ASP A 250 -16.62 -12.57 -6.67
C ASP A 250 -15.55 -12.92 -5.65
N HIS A 251 -14.41 -12.20 -5.73
CA HIS A 251 -13.28 -12.39 -4.84
C HIS A 251 -13.48 -11.80 -3.44
N TYR A 252 -14.46 -10.90 -3.23
CA TYR A 252 -14.77 -10.33 -1.91
C TYR A 252 -15.95 -11.04 -1.23
N LEU A 253 -16.97 -11.45 -2.00
CA LEU A 253 -18.16 -12.13 -1.48
C LEU A 253 -17.89 -13.58 -1.07
N TYR A 254 -16.96 -14.27 -1.72
CA TYR A 254 -16.58 -15.65 -1.37
C TYR A 254 -16.01 -15.77 0.06
N PHE A 255 -15.27 -14.77 0.56
CA PHE A 255 -14.53 -14.90 1.82
C PHE A 255 -15.23 -14.33 3.06
N LEU A 256 -16.24 -13.47 2.90
CA LEU A 256 -17.11 -13.10 4.02
C LEU A 256 -18.02 -14.26 4.46
N GLY A 257 -18.06 -15.36 3.71
CA GLY A 257 -18.82 -16.57 4.02
C GLY A 257 -18.04 -17.66 4.77
N ASP A 258 -16.71 -17.59 4.85
CA ASP A 258 -15.86 -18.70 5.34
C ASP A 258 -15.30 -18.47 6.76
N GLU A 259 -15.47 -17.28 7.34
CA GLU A 259 -15.06 -16.98 8.73
C GLU A 259 -16.18 -17.25 9.77
N THR A 260 -17.26 -17.93 9.36
CA THR A 260 -18.27 -18.44 10.27
C THR A 260 -18.35 -19.96 10.19
N ASP A 261 -17.28 -20.66 10.59
CA ASP A 261 -17.34 -22.03 11.11
C ASP A 261 -16.01 -22.43 11.76
N CYS A 262 -15.74 -21.85 12.94
CA CYS A 262 -14.91 -22.49 13.97
C CYS A 262 -15.51 -22.15 15.34
N ASN A 263 -16.77 -22.55 15.53
CA ASN A 263 -17.34 -22.72 16.87
C ASN A 263 -16.94 -24.10 17.40
N GLY A 264 -16.30 -24.10 18.58
CA GLY A 264 -16.56 -25.03 19.68
C GLY A 264 -16.44 -26.54 19.47
N GLU A 265 -15.49 -27.14 20.21
CA GLU A 265 -15.41 -28.50 20.80
C GLU A 265 -13.89 -28.85 20.84
N ILE A 266 -13.17 -29.06 21.95
CA ILE A 266 -13.43 -29.49 23.34
C ILE A 266 -12.47 -28.72 24.28
#